data_AF-A0A937UPT5-F1
#
_entry.id   AF-A0A937UPT5-F1
#
_cell.length_a   1.000
_cell.length_b   1.000
_cell.length_c   1.000
_cell.angle_alpha   90.00
_cell.angle_beta   90.00
_cell.angle_gamma   90.00
#
_symmetry.space_group_name_H-M   'P 1'
#
loop_
_entity.id
_entity.type
_entity.pdbx_description
1 polymer ?
#
loop_
_entity_poly.entity_id
_entity_poly.type
_entity_poly.pdbx_seq_one_letter_code
_entity_poly.pdbx_strand_id
1 'polypeptide(L)'
;MTRPLPAAVTGLTAVPGAVGTARLCWEAAEGAAEYVLEYRDVTAGEAWTLMPYPIGDVCYTVEQLAVGRTYEFRIVGSNSAGNGAPSNVVRVTVTRPLPAAVTGLTAVPGSGTAELCWNAADGANRYLLEHRDVTAGEAWATMPYPIDGLCYTVRQLLGGHTYELRITGSNSAGNGPPSNTVTVTPTA
;
A
#
# COMPACT_ATOMS: atom_id res chain seq x y z
N MET A 1 -25.72 -7.42 43.79
CA MET A 1 -25.69 -6.24 42.89
C MET A 1 -25.43 -6.77 41.49
N THR A 2 -26.27 -6.41 40.50
CA THR A 2 -26.07 -6.80 39.10
C THR A 2 -25.02 -5.90 38.46
N ARG A 3 -24.09 -6.48 37.68
CA ARG A 3 -23.07 -5.72 36.96
C ARG A 3 -23.73 -4.73 36.00
N PRO A 4 -23.34 -3.44 35.95
CA PRO A 4 -23.87 -2.48 34.99
C PRO A 4 -23.34 -2.76 33.56
N LEU A 5 -24.03 -2.19 32.57
CA LEU A 5 -23.53 -2.15 31.19
C LEU A 5 -22.22 -1.35 31.11
N PRO A 6 -21.31 -1.69 30.19
CA PRO A 6 -20.10 -0.91 29.96
C PRO A 6 -20.38 0.54 29.58
N ALA A 7 -19.45 1.44 29.95
CA ALA A 7 -19.45 2.81 29.46
C ALA A 7 -19.22 2.86 27.93
N ALA A 8 -19.57 3.98 27.30
CA ALA A 8 -19.26 4.20 25.90
C ALA A 8 -17.74 4.25 25.68
N VAL A 9 -17.28 3.64 24.59
CA VAL A 9 -15.86 3.68 24.22
C VAL A 9 -15.48 5.07 23.71
N THR A 10 -14.35 5.59 24.17
CA THR A 10 -13.79 6.89 23.79
C THR A 10 -12.49 6.74 23.02
N GLY A 11 -12.04 7.83 22.38
CA GLY A 11 -10.75 7.87 21.69
C GLY A 11 -10.65 6.95 20.47
N LEU A 12 -11.77 6.47 19.92
CA LEU A 12 -11.73 5.64 18.71
C LEU A 12 -11.13 6.45 17.56
N THR A 13 -10.10 5.87 16.95
CA THR A 13 -9.39 6.38 15.77
C THR A 13 -9.31 5.27 14.72
N ALA A 14 -9.21 5.67 13.45
CA ALA A 14 -8.98 4.77 12.33
C ALA A 14 -7.87 5.33 11.45
N VAL A 15 -6.90 4.49 11.10
CA VAL A 15 -5.87 4.81 10.12
C VAL A 15 -5.82 3.73 9.03
N PRO A 16 -5.59 4.08 7.76
CA PRO A 16 -5.31 3.09 6.72
C PRO A 16 -4.12 2.22 7.12
N GLY A 17 -4.22 0.91 6.90
CA GLY A 17 -3.12 -0.03 7.14
C GLY A 17 -2.43 -0.45 5.84
N ALA A 18 -1.90 -1.68 5.82
CA ALA A 18 -1.53 -2.36 4.59
C ALA A 18 -2.72 -2.46 3.62
N VAL A 19 -2.46 -2.79 2.36
CA VAL A 19 -3.49 -2.89 1.31
C VAL A 19 -4.67 -3.75 1.80
N GLY A 20 -5.87 -3.16 1.77
CA GLY A 20 -7.09 -3.84 2.18
C GLY A 20 -7.30 -3.93 3.69
N THR A 21 -6.59 -3.12 4.48
CA THR A 21 -6.70 -3.12 5.94
C THR A 21 -6.88 -1.72 6.51
N ALA A 22 -7.44 -1.64 7.71
CA ALA A 22 -7.47 -0.43 8.53
C ALA A 22 -7.17 -0.77 9.99
N ARG A 23 -6.32 0.03 10.64
CA ARG A 23 -6.01 -0.12 12.06
C ARG A 23 -6.91 0.80 12.87
N LEU A 24 -7.64 0.22 13.81
CA LEU A 24 -8.48 0.91 14.79
C LEU A 24 -7.83 0.84 16.16
N CYS A 25 -7.86 1.94 16.90
CA CYS A 25 -7.41 2.01 18.30
C CYS A 25 -8.36 2.89 19.10
N TRP A 26 -8.58 2.55 20.36
CA TRP A 26 -9.47 3.27 21.29
C TRP A 26 -8.95 3.19 22.72
N GLU A 27 -9.64 3.89 23.62
CA GLU A 27 -9.37 3.84 25.06
C GLU A 27 -10.23 2.76 25.73
N ALA A 28 -9.68 2.09 26.74
CA ALA A 28 -10.42 1.06 27.46
C ALA A 28 -11.69 1.63 28.11
N ALA A 29 -12.85 1.03 27.84
CA ALA A 29 -14.11 1.48 28.42
C ALA A 29 -14.34 0.87 29.80
N GLU A 30 -14.82 1.70 30.74
CA GLU A 30 -15.12 1.25 32.09
C GLU A 30 -16.17 0.12 32.08
N GLY A 31 -15.85 -1.00 32.75
CA GLY A 31 -16.73 -2.15 32.86
C GLY A 31 -16.80 -3.04 31.63
N ALA A 32 -16.09 -2.74 30.53
CA ALA A 32 -15.98 -3.63 29.37
C ALA A 32 -15.05 -4.82 29.68
N ALA A 33 -15.49 -6.02 29.30
CA ALA A 33 -14.66 -7.22 29.32
C ALA A 33 -14.07 -7.52 27.93
N GLU A 34 -14.78 -7.12 26.89
CA GLU A 34 -14.41 -7.25 25.48
C GLU A 34 -15.09 -6.14 24.67
N TYR A 35 -14.78 -6.07 23.38
CA TYR A 35 -15.36 -5.08 22.46
C TYR A 35 -15.96 -5.75 21.24
N VAL A 36 -17.06 -5.21 20.74
CA VAL A 36 -17.64 -5.63 19.46
C VAL A 36 -17.56 -4.49 18.46
N LEU A 37 -17.18 -4.81 17.22
CA LEU A 37 -16.98 -3.85 16.15
C LEU A 37 -18.16 -3.91 15.18
N GLU A 38 -18.71 -2.74 14.87
CA GLU A 38 -19.66 -2.56 13.77
C GLU A 38 -19.01 -1.72 12.67
N TYR A 39 -19.27 -2.09 11.42
CA TYR A 39 -18.73 -1.39 10.25
C TYR A 39 -19.74 -1.31 9.12
N ARG A 40 -19.50 -0.41 8.16
CA ARG A 40 -20.26 -0.33 6.90
C ARG A 40 -19.40 0.22 5.76
N ASP A 41 -19.56 -0.32 4.56
CA ASP A 41 -19.02 0.30 3.33
C ASP A 41 -19.98 1.41 2.87
N VAL A 42 -19.62 2.66 3.16
CA VAL A 42 -20.44 3.82 2.76
C VAL A 42 -20.32 4.15 1.28
N THR A 43 -19.29 3.66 0.58
CA THR A 43 -19.18 3.79 -0.87
C THR A 43 -20.10 2.81 -1.58
N ALA A 44 -20.32 1.62 -1.02
CA ALA A 44 -21.31 0.65 -1.51
C ALA A 44 -22.75 0.92 -1.00
N GLY A 45 -22.92 1.83 -0.03
CA GLY A 45 -24.23 2.16 0.53
C GLY A 45 -24.77 1.09 1.49
N GLU A 46 -23.88 0.34 2.14
CA GLU A 46 -24.24 -0.76 3.02
C GLU A 46 -24.76 -0.27 4.39
N ALA A 47 -25.59 -1.12 5.01
CA ALA A 47 -26.01 -0.94 6.40
C ALA A 47 -24.89 -1.35 7.38
N TRP A 48 -25.05 -0.97 8.65
CA TRP A 48 -24.16 -1.41 9.72
C TRP A 48 -24.18 -2.93 9.84
N THR A 49 -22.99 -3.53 9.83
CA THR A 49 -22.76 -4.96 10.01
C THR A 49 -21.93 -5.17 11.26
N LEU A 50 -22.33 -6.13 12.09
CA LEU A 50 -21.59 -6.53 13.29
C LEU A 50 -20.52 -7.56 12.89
N MET A 51 -19.28 -7.37 13.35
CA MET A 51 -18.26 -8.39 13.22
C MET A 51 -18.57 -9.61 14.10
N PRO A 52 -18.34 -10.84 13.61
CA PRO A 52 -18.78 -12.06 14.27
C PRO A 52 -18.02 -12.38 15.57
N TYR A 53 -16.83 -11.83 15.76
CA TYR A 53 -15.97 -12.14 16.90
C TYR A 53 -15.67 -10.89 17.74
N PRO A 54 -15.77 -10.99 19.07
CA PRO A 54 -15.37 -9.92 19.97
C PRO A 54 -13.85 -9.75 20.00
N ILE A 55 -13.40 -8.58 20.44
CA ILE A 55 -12.02 -8.15 20.49
C ILE A 55 -11.63 -7.95 21.96
N GLY A 56 -10.56 -8.59 22.40
CA GLY A 56 -10.06 -8.47 23.78
C GLY A 56 -9.10 -7.29 24.00
N ASP A 57 -8.47 -6.80 22.93
CA ASP A 57 -7.52 -5.69 22.98
C ASP A 57 -8.20 -4.33 22.73
N VAL A 58 -7.49 -3.23 22.97
CA VAL A 58 -7.94 -1.85 22.68
C VAL A 58 -7.54 -1.34 21.30
N CYS A 59 -7.01 -2.23 20.47
CA CYS A 59 -6.71 -1.92 19.08
C CYS A 59 -6.90 -3.16 18.20
N TYR A 60 -7.52 -2.99 17.04
CA TYR A 60 -7.84 -4.07 16.11
C TYR A 60 -7.54 -3.70 14.66
N THR A 61 -7.03 -4.65 13.87
CA THR A 61 -6.81 -4.46 12.44
C THR A 61 -7.94 -5.14 11.68
N VAL A 62 -8.77 -4.33 11.03
CA VAL A 62 -9.79 -4.83 10.12
C VAL A 62 -9.12 -5.19 8.81
N GLU A 63 -9.36 -6.40 8.32
CA GLU A 63 -8.79 -6.92 7.08
C GLU A 63 -9.87 -7.09 6.00
N GLN A 64 -9.46 -7.48 4.79
CA GLN A 64 -10.35 -7.77 3.66
C GLN A 64 -11.25 -6.61 3.24
N LEU A 65 -10.82 -5.37 3.51
CA LEU A 65 -11.50 -4.18 3.04
C LEU A 65 -11.19 -3.96 1.55
N ALA A 66 -12.16 -3.54 0.78
CA ALA A 66 -11.96 -3.29 -0.65
C ALA A 66 -11.21 -1.96 -0.88
N VAL A 67 -10.15 -2.02 -1.71
CA VAL A 67 -9.38 -0.82 -2.10
C VAL A 67 -10.27 0.16 -2.87
N GLY A 68 -10.13 1.45 -2.57
CA GLY A 68 -10.92 2.53 -3.14
C GLY A 68 -12.28 2.74 -2.47
N ARG A 69 -12.63 1.90 -1.47
CA ARG A 69 -13.86 2.06 -0.69
C ARG A 69 -13.60 2.85 0.58
N THR A 70 -14.64 3.53 1.04
CA THR A 70 -14.65 4.22 2.32
C THR A 70 -15.52 3.45 3.28
N TYR A 71 -14.98 3.18 4.46
CA TYR A 71 -15.65 2.46 5.53
C TYR A 71 -15.86 3.39 6.72
N GLU A 72 -16.95 3.16 7.42
CA GLU A 72 -17.19 3.73 8.75
C GLU A 72 -17.19 2.62 9.79
N PHE A 73 -16.64 2.93 10.96
CA PHE A 73 -16.50 2.00 12.08
C PHE A 73 -17.02 2.66 13.35
N ARG A 74 -17.63 1.84 14.21
CA ARG A 74 -17.91 2.20 15.61
C ARG A 74 -17.74 0.96 16.47
N ILE A 75 -17.40 1.17 17.73
CA ILE A 75 -17.11 0.08 18.65
C ILE A 75 -17.94 0.18 19.91
N VAL A 76 -18.29 -0.97 20.48
CA VAL A 76 -19.13 -1.07 21.66
C VAL A 76 -18.43 -1.93 22.70
N GLY A 77 -18.33 -1.45 23.94
CA GLY A 77 -17.89 -2.27 25.06
C GLY A 77 -18.95 -3.30 25.43
N SER A 78 -18.53 -4.53 25.68
CA SER A 78 -19.41 -5.65 26.05
C SER A 78 -18.95 -6.32 27.35
N ASN A 79 -19.92 -6.77 28.14
CA ASN A 79 -19.71 -7.64 29.29
C ASN A 79 -20.95 -8.56 29.46
N SER A 80 -21.00 -9.39 30.51
CA SER A 80 -22.13 -10.32 30.76
C SER A 80 -23.47 -9.63 31.08
N ALA A 81 -23.49 -8.32 31.33
CA ALA A 81 -24.73 -7.56 31.42
C ALA A 81 -25.26 -7.15 30.02
N GLY A 82 -24.40 -7.22 29.00
CA GLY A 82 -24.70 -6.90 27.61
C GLY A 82 -23.76 -5.85 27.03
N ASN A 83 -24.18 -5.29 25.89
CA ASN A 83 -23.48 -4.25 25.15
C ASN A 83 -23.83 -2.86 25.71
N GLY A 84 -22.81 -2.01 25.88
CA GLY A 84 -22.97 -0.59 26.22
C GLY A 84 -23.43 0.26 25.03
N ALA A 85 -23.27 1.58 25.17
CA ALA A 85 -23.50 2.51 24.07
C ALA A 85 -22.33 2.50 23.06
N PRO A 86 -22.59 2.74 21.76
CA PRO A 86 -21.53 2.82 20.76
C PRO A 86 -20.65 4.05 20.96
N SER A 87 -19.40 3.93 20.51
CA SER A 87 -18.45 5.04 20.37
C SER A 87 -18.91 6.09 19.36
N ASN A 88 -18.09 7.14 19.21
CA ASN A 88 -18.10 7.95 17.99
C ASN A 88 -17.87 7.08 16.74
N VAL A 89 -18.38 7.53 15.60
CA VAL A 89 -18.07 6.91 14.31
C VAL A 89 -16.76 7.47 13.78
N VAL A 90 -15.87 6.59 13.32
CA VAL A 90 -14.66 6.96 12.57
C VAL A 90 -14.78 6.49 11.13
N ARG A 91 -14.07 7.17 10.23
CA ARG A 91 -14.14 6.94 8.79
C ARG A 91 -12.75 6.78 8.22
N VAL A 92 -12.58 5.83 7.30
CA VAL A 92 -11.30 5.61 6.60
C VAL A 92 -11.56 5.20 5.16
N THR A 93 -10.78 5.78 4.24
CA THR A 93 -10.75 5.32 2.85
C THR A 93 -9.56 4.39 2.67
N VAL A 94 -9.84 3.19 2.19
CA VAL A 94 -8.81 2.16 1.99
C VAL A 94 -8.10 2.46 0.68
N THR A 95 -6.81 2.78 0.77
CA THR A 95 -5.98 3.09 -0.38
C THR A 95 -4.94 2.01 -0.60
N ARG A 96 -4.38 1.97 -1.81
CA ARG A 96 -3.16 1.23 -2.09
C ARG A 96 -2.02 2.27 -2.15
N PRO A 97 -0.92 2.10 -1.39
CA PRO A 97 0.22 2.99 -1.51
C PRO A 97 0.91 2.80 -2.88
N LEU A 98 1.57 3.85 -3.35
CA LEU A 98 2.51 3.72 -4.46
C LEU A 98 3.64 2.77 -4.06
N PRO A 99 4.23 2.04 -5.03
CA PRO A 99 5.40 1.22 -4.75
C PRO A 99 6.56 2.04 -4.17
N ALA A 100 7.41 1.39 -3.37
CA ALA A 100 8.68 1.97 -2.94
C ALA A 100 9.65 2.14 -4.12
N ALA A 101 10.74 2.90 -3.90
CA ALA A 101 11.81 3.00 -4.87
C ALA A 101 12.46 1.62 -5.12
N VAL A 102 12.77 1.32 -6.37
CA VAL A 102 13.59 0.16 -6.72
C VAL A 102 15.01 0.36 -6.21
N THR A 103 15.60 -0.71 -5.67
CA THR A 103 16.97 -0.70 -5.13
C THR A 103 17.85 -1.71 -5.86
N GLY A 104 19.17 -1.54 -5.76
CA GLY A 104 20.12 -2.48 -6.33
C GLY A 104 20.12 -2.52 -7.86
N LEU A 105 19.67 -1.45 -8.53
CA LEU A 105 19.75 -1.39 -9.98
C LEU A 105 21.22 -1.40 -10.41
N THR A 106 21.56 -2.38 -11.25
CA THR A 106 22.86 -2.57 -11.89
C THR A 106 22.68 -2.67 -13.40
N ALA A 107 23.74 -2.39 -14.15
CA ALA A 107 23.75 -2.47 -15.60
C ALA A 107 25.08 -3.05 -16.11
N VAL A 108 24.99 -3.96 -17.08
CA VAL A 108 26.14 -4.55 -17.77
C VAL A 108 26.03 -4.26 -19.27
N PRO A 109 26.96 -3.48 -19.87
CA PRO A 109 26.92 -3.20 -21.30
C PRO A 109 27.31 -4.41 -22.14
N GLY A 110 26.72 -4.51 -23.33
CA GLY A 110 27.06 -5.47 -24.38
C GLY A 110 27.10 -4.80 -25.77
N SER A 111 27.20 -5.59 -26.83
CA SER A 111 27.18 -5.07 -28.22
C SER A 111 25.75 -4.66 -28.60
N GLY A 112 25.51 -3.35 -28.67
CA GLY A 112 24.19 -2.77 -28.92
C GLY A 112 23.12 -3.03 -27.85
N THR A 113 23.53 -3.45 -26.64
CA THR A 113 22.63 -3.84 -25.55
C THR A 113 23.12 -3.40 -24.18
N ALA A 114 22.22 -3.39 -23.20
CA ALA A 114 22.57 -3.32 -21.78
C ALA A 114 21.65 -4.26 -20.98
N GLU A 115 22.23 -5.16 -20.19
CA GLU A 115 21.49 -6.00 -19.26
C GLU A 115 21.35 -5.28 -17.93
N LEU A 116 20.10 -5.05 -17.50
CA LEU A 116 19.74 -4.43 -16.24
C LEU A 116 19.23 -5.50 -15.28
N CYS A 117 19.61 -5.42 -14.01
CA CYS A 117 19.04 -6.24 -12.93
C CYS A 117 18.84 -5.40 -11.67
N TRP A 118 17.79 -5.68 -10.91
CA TRP A 118 17.41 -4.94 -9.69
C TRP A 118 16.70 -5.82 -8.65
N ASN A 119 16.53 -5.28 -7.44
CA ASN A 119 15.76 -5.93 -6.37
C ASN A 119 14.28 -5.59 -6.48
N ALA A 120 13.42 -6.50 -6.04
CA ALA A 120 11.99 -6.24 -5.97
C ALA A 120 11.68 -5.03 -5.06
N ALA A 121 10.83 -4.13 -5.53
CA ALA A 121 10.35 -3.00 -4.73
C ALA A 121 9.08 -3.37 -3.97
N ASP A 122 9.00 -2.95 -2.71
CA ASP A 122 7.80 -3.17 -1.90
C ASP A 122 6.56 -2.53 -2.56
N GLY A 123 5.48 -3.30 -2.64
CA GLY A 123 4.24 -2.89 -3.29
C GLY A 123 4.25 -2.84 -4.82
N ALA A 124 5.37 -3.11 -5.51
CA ALA A 124 5.42 -3.17 -6.98
C ALA A 124 4.97 -4.55 -7.50
N ASN A 125 4.21 -4.57 -8.60
CA ASN A 125 3.92 -5.81 -9.34
C ASN A 125 4.52 -5.81 -10.75
N ARG A 126 4.94 -4.64 -11.26
CA ARG A 126 5.58 -4.45 -12.56
C ARG A 126 6.60 -3.32 -12.49
N TYR A 127 7.48 -3.25 -13.47
CA TYR A 127 8.56 -2.26 -13.53
C TYR A 127 8.53 -1.47 -14.84
N LEU A 128 8.78 -0.17 -14.77
CA LEU A 128 8.91 0.70 -15.94
C LEU A 128 10.37 1.08 -16.11
N LEU A 129 10.88 0.94 -17.33
CA LEU A 129 12.21 1.42 -17.69
C LEU A 129 12.12 2.84 -18.23
N GLU A 130 12.85 3.74 -17.58
CA GLU A 130 13.14 5.06 -18.11
C GLU A 130 14.57 5.10 -18.62
N HIS A 131 14.78 5.71 -19.79
CA HIS A 131 16.09 5.84 -20.40
C HIS A 131 16.26 7.21 -21.05
N ARG A 132 17.53 7.61 -21.27
CA ARG A 132 17.90 8.72 -22.15
C ARG A 132 19.28 8.50 -22.75
N ASP A 133 19.45 8.83 -24.02
CA ASP A 133 20.76 8.96 -24.65
C ASP A 133 21.37 10.33 -24.33
N VAL A 134 22.33 10.38 -23.41
CA VAL A 134 22.96 11.65 -23.03
C VAL A 134 23.93 12.16 -24.09
N THR A 135 24.47 11.26 -24.94
CA THR A 135 25.31 11.65 -26.08
C THR A 135 24.50 12.38 -27.13
N ALA A 136 23.27 11.94 -27.39
CA ALA A 136 22.33 12.59 -28.31
C ALA A 136 21.55 13.76 -27.67
N GLY A 137 21.70 14.01 -26.37
CA GLY A 137 21.02 15.09 -25.65
C GLY A 137 19.52 14.84 -25.43
N GLU A 138 19.10 13.57 -25.35
CA GLU A 138 17.71 13.20 -25.17
C GLU A 138 17.18 13.52 -23.76
N ALA A 139 15.89 13.84 -23.69
CA ALA A 139 15.15 13.86 -22.44
C ALA A 139 14.83 12.42 -21.98
N TRP A 140 14.48 12.27 -20.70
CA TRP A 140 13.98 11.00 -20.18
C TRP A 140 12.73 10.55 -20.95
N ALA A 141 12.75 9.32 -21.42
CA ALA A 141 11.62 8.63 -22.01
C ALA A 141 11.32 7.35 -21.23
N THR A 142 10.04 6.96 -21.18
CA THR A 142 9.61 5.69 -20.58
C THR A 142 9.32 4.69 -21.68
N MET A 143 9.82 3.47 -21.54
CA MET A 143 9.47 2.37 -22.44
C MET A 143 7.96 2.11 -22.39
N PRO A 144 7.31 1.82 -23.53
CA PRO A 144 5.85 1.73 -23.61
C PRO A 144 5.25 0.53 -22.86
N TYR A 145 6.06 -0.51 -22.60
CA TYR A 145 5.59 -1.72 -21.95
C TYR A 145 6.31 -1.95 -20.62
N PRO A 146 5.56 -2.30 -19.56
CA PRO A 146 6.14 -2.69 -18.30
C PRO A 146 6.87 -4.05 -18.40
N ILE A 147 7.76 -4.28 -17.44
CA ILE A 147 8.59 -5.47 -17.29
C ILE A 147 8.07 -6.25 -16.08
N ASP A 148 7.80 -7.54 -16.25
CA ASP A 148 7.32 -8.42 -15.17
C ASP A 148 8.48 -9.12 -14.39
N GLY A 149 9.71 -9.04 -14.92
CA GLY A 149 10.91 -9.62 -14.31
C GLY A 149 11.75 -8.62 -13.49
N LEU A 150 12.79 -9.14 -12.85
CA LEU A 150 13.78 -8.36 -12.09
C LEU A 150 15.09 -8.12 -12.87
N CYS A 151 15.16 -8.64 -14.09
CA CYS A 151 16.21 -8.34 -15.05
C CYS A 151 15.60 -8.09 -16.43
N TYR A 152 16.22 -7.21 -17.20
CA TYR A 152 15.80 -6.86 -18.55
C TYR A 152 16.97 -6.43 -19.44
N THR A 153 17.05 -6.99 -20.64
CA THR A 153 18.03 -6.57 -21.65
C THR A 153 17.43 -5.50 -22.56
N VAL A 154 17.93 -4.27 -22.40
CA VAL A 154 17.68 -3.18 -23.35
C VAL A 154 18.47 -3.48 -24.63
N ARG A 155 17.82 -3.34 -25.78
CA ARG A 155 18.39 -3.65 -27.10
C ARG A 155 18.33 -2.41 -28.00
N GLN A 156 19.01 -2.52 -29.14
CA GLN A 156 19.05 -1.47 -30.17
C GLN A 156 19.68 -0.17 -29.66
N LEU A 157 20.60 -0.28 -28.71
CA LEU A 157 21.40 0.86 -28.27
C LEU A 157 22.52 1.12 -29.28
N LEU A 158 22.86 2.39 -29.50
CA LEU A 158 23.96 2.75 -30.39
C LEU A 158 25.31 2.55 -29.68
N GLY A 159 26.23 1.86 -30.36
CA GLY A 159 27.58 1.66 -29.84
C GLY A 159 28.32 3.00 -29.65
N GLY A 160 28.99 3.17 -28.52
CA GLY A 160 29.73 4.39 -28.17
C GLY A 160 28.87 5.55 -27.65
N HIS A 161 27.54 5.43 -27.66
CA HIS A 161 26.66 6.37 -27.01
C HIS A 161 26.56 6.07 -25.51
N THR A 162 26.47 7.12 -24.69
CA THR A 162 26.26 6.98 -23.25
C THR A 162 24.77 7.08 -22.95
N TYR A 163 24.24 6.08 -22.27
CA TYR A 163 22.86 6.02 -21.83
C TYR A 163 22.78 6.10 -20.32
N GLU A 164 21.79 6.84 -19.84
CA GLU A 164 21.35 6.76 -18.45
C GLU A 164 20.03 6.01 -18.37
N LEU A 165 19.93 5.07 -17.42
CA LEU A 165 18.77 4.22 -17.23
C LEU A 165 18.35 4.23 -15.77
N ARG A 166 17.05 4.15 -15.51
CA ARG A 166 16.49 3.96 -14.17
C ARG A 166 15.20 3.16 -14.24
N ILE A 167 14.87 2.47 -13.16
CA ILE A 167 13.67 1.63 -13.06
C ILE A 167 12.72 2.22 -12.03
N THR A 168 11.44 2.23 -12.37
CA THR A 168 10.36 2.66 -11.47
C THR A 168 9.42 1.48 -11.21
N GLY A 169 9.15 1.19 -9.93
CA GLY A 169 8.14 0.20 -9.54
C GLY A 169 6.73 0.74 -9.79
N SER A 170 5.82 -0.11 -10.28
CA SER A 170 4.44 0.25 -10.61
C SER A 170 3.44 -0.73 -10.01
N ASN A 171 2.25 -0.22 -9.64
CA ASN A 171 1.08 -1.01 -9.25
C ASN A 171 -0.22 -0.29 -9.65
N SER A 172 -1.38 -0.79 -9.22
CA SER A 172 -2.67 -0.19 -9.57
C SER A 172 -2.94 1.21 -8.97
N ALA A 173 -2.15 1.64 -7.98
CA ALA A 173 -2.19 3.01 -7.45
C ALA A 173 -1.36 3.97 -8.30
N GLY A 174 -0.46 3.45 -9.13
CA GLY A 174 0.43 4.23 -10.00
C GLY A 174 1.89 3.84 -9.85
N ASN A 175 2.76 4.78 -10.20
CA ASN A 175 4.20 4.60 -10.22
C ASN A 175 4.84 5.17 -8.96
N GLY A 176 5.75 4.42 -8.37
CA GLY A 176 6.59 4.88 -7.27
C GLY A 176 7.66 5.88 -7.72
N PRO A 177 8.57 6.27 -6.82
CA PRO A 177 9.76 7.02 -7.20
C PRO A 177 10.73 6.13 -8.02
N PRO A 178 11.56 6.72 -8.90
CA PRO A 178 12.57 5.98 -9.64
C PRO A 178 13.70 5.48 -8.73
N SER A 179 14.41 4.45 -9.20
CA SER A 179 15.66 3.97 -8.60
C SER A 179 16.79 5.00 -8.68
N ASN A 180 17.97 4.62 -8.18
CA ASN A 180 19.22 5.24 -8.63
C ASN A 180 19.34 5.15 -10.16
N THR A 181 20.00 6.14 -10.76
CA THR A 181 20.38 6.09 -12.18
C THR A 181 21.63 5.24 -12.35
N VAL A 182 21.66 4.41 -13.39
CA VAL A 182 22.85 3.71 -13.87
C VAL A 182 23.25 4.23 -15.24
N THR A 183 24.54 4.23 -15.52
CA THR A 183 25.11 4.74 -16.78
C THR A 183 25.83 3.62 -17.51
N VAL A 184 25.61 3.50 -18.83
CA VAL A 184 26.27 2.50 -19.67
C VAL A 184 26.68 3.09 -21.02
N THR A 185 27.75 2.56 -21.58
CA THR A 185 28.20 2.83 -22.95
C THR A 185 28.34 1.49 -23.68
N PRO A 186 27.32 1.06 -24.44
CA PRO A 186 27.35 -0.20 -25.18
C PRO A 186 28.50 -0.21 -26.19
N THR A 187 29.06 -1.40 -26.42
CA THR A 187 30.05 -1.56 -27.48
C THR A 187 29.34 -1.60 -28.83
N ALA A 188 30.09 -1.31 -29.89
CA ALA A 188 29.63 -1.54 -31.27
C ALA A 188 29.42 -3.02 -31.57
#